data_AF-D0RCD3-F1
#
_entry.id   AF-D0RCD3-F1
#
_cell.length_a   1.000
_cell.length_b   1.000
_cell.length_c   1.000
_cell.angle_alpha   90.00
_cell.angle_beta   90.00
_cell.angle_gamma   90.00
#
_symmetry.space_group_name_H-M   'P 1'
#
loop_
_entity.id
_entity.type
_entity.pdbx_description
1 polymer ?
#
loop_
_entity_poly.entity_id
_entity_poly.type
_entity_poly.pdbx_seq_one_letter_code
_entity_poly.pdbx_strand_id
1 'polypeptide(L)' 'GQVVEEFFRNLFFSPEYYDLSNIGRLKLNSCLGLSYDEDLTVLTHDDIIEVIRKIVLLRDD' A
#
# COMPACT_ATOMS: atom_id res chain seq x y z
N GLY A 1 9.31 -1.42 -20.10
CA GLY A 1 9.80 -2.69 -20.70
C GLY A 1 9.14 -3.80 -19.94
N GLN A 2 8.38 -4.65 -20.62
CA GLN A 2 7.30 -5.46 -20.02
C GLN A 2 7.71 -6.25 -18.76
N VAL A 3 8.93 -6.79 -18.74
CA VAL A 3 9.51 -7.51 -17.58
C VAL A 3 9.66 -6.62 -16.33
N VAL A 4 10.08 -5.37 -16.50
CA VAL A 4 10.28 -4.43 -15.40
C VAL A 4 8.94 -3.99 -14.81
N GLU A 5 7.95 -3.71 -15.67
CA GLU A 5 6.59 -3.36 -15.24
C GLU A 5 5.94 -4.50 -14.45
N GLU A 6 6.11 -5.74 -14.92
CA GLU A 6 5.63 -6.93 -14.23
C GLU A 6 6.32 -7.14 -12.88
N PHE A 7 7.64 -6.93 -12.82
CA PHE A 7 8.37 -7.00 -11.56
C PHE A 7 7.85 -5.98 -10.54
N PHE A 8 7.64 -4.72 -10.94
CA PHE A 8 7.07 -3.70 -10.06
C PHE A 8 5.65 -4.03 -9.62
N ARG A 9 4.82 -4.58 -10.51
CA ARG A 9 3.48 -5.05 -10.17
C ARG A 9 3.54 -6.12 -9.07
N ASN A 10 4.47 -7.06 -9.20
CA ASN A 10 4.60 -8.17 -8.27
C ASN A 10 5.10 -7.75 -6.88
N LEU A 11 5.82 -6.63 -6.76
CA LEU A 11 6.29 -6.16 -5.46
C LEU A 11 5.16 -5.75 -4.51
N PHE A 12 4.05 -5.21 -5.02
CA PHE A 12 3.06 -4.54 -4.17
C PHE A 12 1.60 -4.79 -4.56
N PHE A 13 1.34 -5.12 -5.82
CA PHE A 13 0.00 -5.15 -6.42
C PHE A 13 -0.44 -6.57 -6.84
N SER A 14 0.42 -7.57 -6.65
CA SER A 14 0.08 -8.96 -6.96
C SER A 14 -0.28 -9.72 -5.68
N PRO A 15 -1.50 -10.27 -5.56
CA PRO A 15 -1.90 -11.06 -4.39
C PRO A 15 -1.15 -12.39 -4.29
N GLU A 16 -0.48 -12.83 -5.35
CA GLU A 16 0.38 -14.02 -5.33
C GLU A 16 1.69 -13.77 -4.57
N TYR A 17 2.18 -12.53 -4.58
CA TYR A 17 3.52 -12.18 -4.08
C TYR A 17 3.50 -11.19 -2.91
N TYR A 18 2.35 -10.60 -2.61
CA TYR A 18 2.20 -9.57 -1.59
C TYR A 18 0.87 -9.72 -0.86
N ASP A 19 0.92 -9.69 0.47
CA ASP A 19 -0.25 -9.80 1.33
C ASP A 19 -0.01 -9.04 2.64
N LEU A 20 -0.83 -8.02 2.91
CA LEU A 20 -0.84 -7.30 4.18
C LEU A 20 -1.47 -8.11 5.31
N SER A 21 -2.26 -9.14 5.01
CA SER A 21 -3.34 -9.70 5.82
C SER A 21 -4.45 -8.69 6.14
N ASN A 22 -5.63 -9.19 6.52
CA ASN A 22 -6.76 -8.35 6.94
C ASN A 22 -6.39 -7.40 8.09
N ILE A 23 -5.61 -7.90 9.07
CA ILE A 23 -5.14 -7.08 10.19
C ILE A 23 -4.16 -6.00 9.72
N GLY A 24 -3.29 -6.30 8.76
CA GLY A 24 -2.38 -5.30 8.20
C GLY A 24 -3.13 -4.22 7.42
N ARG A 25 -4.11 -4.60 6.60
CA ARG A 25 -5.00 -3.66 5.90
C ARG A 25 -5.79 -2.77 6.87
N LEU A 26 -6.37 -3.35 7.92
CA LEU A 26 -7.08 -2.59 8.98
C LEU A 26 -6.18 -1.56 9.66
N LYS A 27 -4.94 -1.95 10.01
CA LYS A 27 -3.94 -1.05 10.60
C LYS A 27 -3.51 0.04 9.62
N LEU A 28 -3.30 -0.30 8.35
CA LEU A 28 -2.87 0.63 7.31
C LEU A 28 -3.94 1.69 7.06
N ASN A 29 -5.20 1.26 6.89
CA ASN A 29 -6.36 2.13 6.78
C ASN A 29 -6.44 3.12 7.95
N SER A 30 -6.34 2.61 9.18
CA SER A 30 -6.36 3.45 10.39
C SER A 30 -5.20 4.45 10.45
N CYS A 31 -4.00 4.03 10.03
CA CYS A 31 -2.80 4.86 10.06
C CYS A 31 -2.83 5.99 9.02
N LEU A 32 -3.42 5.74 7.85
CA LEU A 32 -3.46 6.66 6.71
C LEU A 32 -4.80 7.40 6.57
N GLY A 33 -5.81 7.05 7.37
CA GLY A 33 -7.15 7.63 7.27
C GLY A 33 -7.92 7.16 6.02
N LEU A 34 -7.59 5.96 5.51
CA LEU A 34 -8.24 5.35 4.35
C LEU A 34 -9.34 4.36 4.78
N SER A 35 -10.25 4.02 3.87
CA SER A 35 -11.41 3.15 4.15
C SER A 35 -11.59 2.07 3.07
N TYR A 36 -10.52 1.34 2.75
CA TYR A 36 -10.56 0.18 1.87
C TYR A 36 -11.09 -1.07 2.60
N ASP A 37 -11.63 -2.03 1.85
CA ASP A 37 -12.06 -3.32 2.39
C ASP A 37 -10.88 -4.08 3.04
N GLU A 38 -11.12 -4.80 4.14
CA GLU A 38 -10.11 -5.59 4.85
C GLU A 38 -9.58 -6.75 4.01
N ASP A 39 -10.37 -7.27 3.08
CA ASP A 39 -9.98 -8.34 2.17
C ASP A 39 -9.11 -7.84 0.99
N LEU A 40 -8.98 -6.51 0.81
CA LEU A 40 -8.03 -5.93 -0.15
C LEU A 40 -6.63 -5.89 0.45
N THR A 41 -5.93 -7.02 0.41
CA THR A 41 -4.65 -7.15 1.13
C THR A 41 -3.40 -6.79 0.33
N VAL A 42 -3.53 -6.44 -0.96
CA VAL A 42 -2.44 -5.79 -1.72
C VAL A 42 -2.45 -4.27 -1.51
N LEU A 43 -1.32 -3.59 -1.75
CA LEU A 43 -1.31 -2.13 -1.70
C LEU A 43 -2.15 -1.53 -2.83
N THR A 44 -2.65 -0.33 -2.59
CA THR A 44 -3.29 0.53 -3.58
C THR A 44 -2.36 1.71 -3.91
N HIS A 45 -2.67 2.44 -4.98
CA HIS A 45 -1.90 3.65 -5.30
C HIS A 45 -2.10 4.72 -4.21
N ASP A 46 -3.30 4.80 -3.64
CA ASP A 46 -3.61 5.72 -2.53
C ASP A 46 -2.78 5.40 -1.29
N ASP A 47 -2.59 4.12 -0.95
CA ASP A 47 -1.70 3.73 0.16
C ASP A 47 -0.30 4.32 -0.01
N ILE A 48 0.27 4.19 -1.21
CA ILE A 48 1.62 4.69 -1.51
C ILE A 48 1.66 6.22 -1.41
N ILE A 49 0.67 6.90 -1.98
CA ILE A 49 0.58 8.36 -1.97
C ILE A 49 0.45 8.89 -0.53
N GLU A 50 -0.43 8.29 0.28
CA GLU A 50 -0.62 8.69 1.68
C GLU A 50 0.60 8.41 2.55
N VAL A 51 1.29 7.28 2.33
CA VAL A 51 2.55 6.98 3.03
C VAL A 51 3.60 8.04 2.71
N ILE A 52 3.78 8.39 1.43
CA ILE A 52 4.73 9.43 1.03
C ILE A 52 4.35 10.78 1.63
N ARG A 53 3.07 11.16 1.57
CA ARG A 53 2.58 12.41 2.17
C ARG A 53 2.88 12.46 3.66
N LYS A 54 2.60 11.37 4.38
CA LYS A 54 2.86 11.26 5.82
C LYS A 54 4.36 11.37 6.14
N ILE A 55 5.23 10.71 5.36
CA ILE A 55 6.69 10.81 5.53
C ILE A 55 7.19 12.24 5.30
N VAL A 56 6.67 12.93 4.28
CA VAL A 56 7.06 14.32 3.99
C VAL A 56 6.61 15.25 5.12
N LEU A 57 5.36 15.14 5.57
CA LEU A 57 4.84 15.97 6.68
C LEU A 57 5.62 15.76 7.99
N LEU A 58 6.02 14.52 8.30
CA LEU A 58 6.84 14.21 9.48
C LEU A 58 8.26 14.80 9.44
N ARG A 59 8.75 15.23 8.27
CA ARG A 59 10.09 15.84 8.13
C ARG A 59 10.08 17.35 8.35
N ASP A 60 8.91 17.97 8.33
CA ASP A 60 8.73 19.41 8.50
C ASP A 60 8.41 19.80 9.96
N ASP A 61 8.36 18.81 10.88
CA ASP A 61 8.24 18.95 12.34
C ASP A 61 9.60 18.83 13.05
#